data_AF-F0VLZ9-F1
#
_entry.id   AF-F0VLZ9-F1
#
_cell.length_a   1.000
_cell.length_b   1.000
_cell.length_c   1.000
_cell.angle_alpha   90.00
_cell.angle_beta   90.00
_cell.angle_gamma   90.00
#
_symmetry.space_group_name_H-M   'P 1'
#
loop_
_entity.id
_entity.type
_entity.pdbx_description
1 polymer ?
#
loop_
_entity_poly.entity_id
_entity_poly.type
_entity_poly.pdbx_seq_one_letter_code
_entity_poly.pdbx_strand_id
1 'polypeptide(L)' 'MGNYVYDQHFKGVLCSPLFEGKSYKEIYAMVDRVLEDIGLSGRVKLYCEPPSLLHKMKYHVRKHWPLEK' A
#
# COMPACT_ATOMS: atom_id res chain seq x y z
N MET A 1 -17.23 9.49 26.02
CA MET A 1 -16.02 10.10 25.42
C MET A 1 -15.59 9.21 24.27
N GLY A 2 -15.93 9.60 23.03
CA GLY A 2 -15.68 8.78 21.84
C GLY A 2 -14.23 8.91 21.40
N ASN A 3 -13.46 7.82 21.47
CA ASN A 3 -12.13 7.76 20.89
C ASN A 3 -12.26 7.76 19.37
N TYR A 4 -12.23 8.94 18.76
CA TYR A 4 -12.03 9.08 17.32
C TYR A 4 -10.59 8.65 17.00
N VAL A 5 -10.35 7.35 16.78
CA VAL A 5 -9.04 6.85 16.35
C VAL A 5 -8.92 7.13 14.85
N TYR A 6 -8.42 8.32 14.53
CA TYR A 6 -8.27 8.82 13.14
C TYR A 6 -7.30 7.99 12.27
N ASP A 7 -6.59 7.00 12.84
CA ASP A 7 -5.44 6.35 12.19
C ASP A 7 -5.63 4.86 11.85
N GLN A 8 -6.83 4.28 12.01
CA GLN A 8 -6.96 2.82 11.87
C GLN A 8 -6.95 2.29 10.43
N HIS A 9 -7.04 3.15 9.40
CA HIS A 9 -7.13 2.69 8.00
C HIS A 9 -6.45 3.66 7.02
N PHE A 10 -5.13 3.58 6.87
CA PHE A 10 -4.42 4.36 5.85
C PHE A 10 -4.27 3.59 4.54
N LYS A 11 -4.34 4.33 3.43
CA LYS A 11 -4.02 3.85 2.09
C LYS A 11 -2.65 4.41 1.70
N GLY A 12 -1.87 3.64 0.96
CA GLY A 12 -0.58 4.10 0.46
C GLY A 12 -0.20 3.39 -0.83
N VAL A 13 0.82 3.91 -1.51
CA VAL A 13 1.50 3.21 -2.60
C VAL A 13 2.87 2.82 -2.09
N LEU A 14 3.22 1.53 -2.20
CA LEU A 14 4.54 1.03 -1.85
C LEU A 14 5.26 0.63 -3.13
N CYS A 15 6.37 1.30 -3.42
CA CYS A 15 7.23 0.99 -4.55
C CYS A 15 8.54 0.39 -4.06
N SER A 16 8.95 -0.75 -4.60
CA SER A 16 10.23 -1.36 -4.25
C SER A 16 10.81 -2.18 -5.41
N PRO A 17 12.13 -2.06 -5.71
CA PRO A 17 12.82 -2.95 -6.64
C PRO A 17 12.71 -4.43 -6.27
N LEU A 18 12.46 -4.74 -4.99
CA LEU A 18 12.25 -6.12 -4.52
C LEU A 18 11.02 -6.79 -5.14
N PHE A 19 10.09 -6.01 -5.71
CA PHE A 19 8.87 -6.50 -6.33
C PHE A 19 9.07 -6.91 -7.79
N GLU A 20 10.20 -6.57 -8.41
CA GLU A 20 10.45 -6.92 -9.82
C GLU A 20 10.46 -8.43 -10.02
N GLY A 21 9.78 -8.87 -11.09
CA GLY A 21 9.63 -10.28 -11.46
C GLY A 21 8.76 -11.12 -10.53
N LYS A 22 8.16 -10.55 -9.47
CA LYS A 22 7.27 -11.27 -8.54
C LYS A 22 5.82 -11.12 -8.93
N SER A 23 5.05 -12.16 -8.66
CA SER A 23 3.59 -12.07 -8.70
C SER A 23 3.07 -11.18 -7.58
N TYR A 24 1.88 -10.60 -7.77
CA TYR A 24 1.23 -9.84 -6.70
C TYR A 24 1.03 -10.67 -5.43
N LYS A 25 0.74 -11.97 -5.56
CA LYS A 25 0.59 -12.87 -4.40
C LYS A 25 1.87 -12.92 -3.55
N GLU A 26 3.03 -13.03 -4.18
CA GLU A 26 4.33 -13.03 -3.49
C GLU A 26 4.62 -11.66 -2.86
N ILE A 27 4.36 -10.57 -3.60
CA ILE A 27 4.57 -9.20 -3.11
C ILE A 27 3.71 -8.94 -1.86
N TYR A 28 2.41 -9.24 -1.92
CA TYR A 28 1.52 -9.04 -0.78
C TYR A 28 1.89 -9.95 0.39
N ALA A 29 2.28 -11.20 0.15
CA ALA A 29 2.75 -12.08 1.23
C ALA A 29 4.03 -11.56 1.93
N MET A 30 4.94 -10.90 1.19
CA MET A 30 6.11 -10.26 1.78
C MET A 30 5.73 -9.08 2.66
N VAL A 31 4.82 -8.22 2.16
CA VAL A 31 4.39 -7.02 2.86
C VAL A 31 3.54 -7.36 4.08
N ASP A 32 2.63 -8.33 3.96
CA ASP A 32 1.75 -8.77 5.05
C ASP A 32 2.54 -9.28 6.25
N ARG A 33 3.64 -10.01 6.04
CA ARG A 33 4.53 -10.44 7.14
C ARG A 33 5.11 -9.24 7.91
N VAL A 34 5.60 -8.23 7.19
CA VAL A 34 6.15 -7.02 7.81
C VAL A 34 5.05 -6.25 8.57
N LEU A 35 3.85 -6.15 7.98
CA LEU A 35 2.71 -5.47 8.62
C LEU A 35 2.19 -6.23 9.84
N GLU A 36 2.23 -7.56 9.82
CA GLU A 36 1.87 -8.41 10.95
C GLU A 36 2.82 -8.19 12.13
N ASP A 37 4.13 -8.19 11.89
CA ASP A 37 5.16 -7.98 12.91
C ASP A 37 5.01 -6.64 13.65
N ILE A 38 4.52 -5.61 12.97
CA ILE A 38 4.30 -4.27 13.54
C ILE A 38 2.85 -4.00 13.97
N GLY A 39 1.98 -5.03 13.95
CA GLY A 39 0.58 -4.91 14.41
C GLY A 39 -0.32 -4.06 13.50
N LEU A 40 0.05 -3.90 12.23
CA LEU A 40 -0.66 -3.12 11.22
C LEU A 40 -1.39 -3.98 10.17
N SER A 41 -1.32 -5.31 10.28
CA SER A 41 -2.07 -6.22 9.40
C SER A 41 -3.58 -5.92 9.41
N GLY A 42 -4.18 -5.84 8.22
CA GLY A 42 -5.59 -5.48 8.02
C GLY A 42 -5.96 -4.01 8.27
N ARG A 43 -5.06 -3.22 8.89
CA ARG A 43 -5.25 -1.78 9.17
C ARG A 43 -4.71 -0.90 8.06
N VAL A 44 -3.98 -1.47 7.11
CA VAL A 44 -3.30 -0.71 6.07
C VAL A 44 -3.58 -1.33 4.72
N LYS A 45 -3.91 -0.47 3.75
CA LYS A 45 -4.03 -0.88 2.35
C LYS A 45 -2.93 -0.25 1.52
N LEU A 46 -1.90 -1.04 1.22
CA LEU A 46 -0.80 -0.63 0.34
C LEU A 46 -1.03 -1.16 -1.07
N TYR A 47 -1.02 -0.28 -2.06
CA TYR A 47 -0.90 -0.66 -3.46
C TYR A 47 0.57 -0.90 -3.76
N CYS A 48 0.96 -2.17 -3.79
CA CYS A 48 2.36 -2.56 -3.95
C CYS A 48 2.68 -2.73 -5.43
N GLU A 49 3.62 -1.95 -5.96
CA GLU A 49 3.99 -1.98 -7.37
C GLU A 49 5.52 -1.96 -7.55
N PRO A 50 6.08 -2.74 -8.48
CA PRO A 50 7.49 -2.60 -8.86
C PRO A 50 7.74 -1.28 -9.61
N PRO A 51 9.00 -0.77 -9.61
CA PRO A 51 9.38 0.43 -10.36
C PRO A 51 8.99 0.40 -11.85
N SER A 52 9.10 -0.76 -12.49
CA SER A 52 8.70 -0.98 -13.89
C SER A 52 7.21 -0.65 -14.17
N LEU A 53 6.36 -0.67 -13.14
CA LEU A 53 4.93 -0.38 -13.22
C LEU A 53 4.55 1.02 -12.72
N LEU A 54 5.45 2.01 -12.88
CA LEU A 54 5.18 3.42 -12.54
C LEU A 54 3.85 3.97 -13.08
N HIS A 55 3.43 3.54 -14.26
CA HIS A 55 2.15 3.95 -14.83
C HIS A 55 0.94 3.52 -13.98
N LYS A 56 1.00 2.35 -13.31
CA LYS A 56 -0.04 1.89 -12.38
C LYS A 56 -0.05 2.71 -11.10
N MET A 57 1.13 3.05 -10.57
CA MET A 57 1.24 3.94 -9.41
C MET A 57 0.59 5.29 -9.70
N LYS A 58 0.87 5.90 -10.86
CA LYS A 58 0.21 7.13 -11.31
C LYS A 58 -1.32 6.98 -11.39
N TYR A 59 -1.81 5.82 -11.84
CA TYR A 59 -3.25 5.53 -11.84
C TYR A 59 -3.83 5.51 -10.42
N HIS A 60 -3.18 4.82 -9.48
CA HIS A 60 -3.61 4.77 -8.07
C HIS A 60 -3.61 6.17 -7.44
N VAL A 61 -2.57 6.96 -7.68
CA VAL A 61 -2.48 8.34 -7.17
C VAL A 61 -3.65 9.18 -7.67
N ARG A 62 -3.88 9.23 -8.99
CA ARG A 62 -5.02 9.99 -9.55
C ARG A 62 -6.38 9.52 -9.04
N LYS A 63 -6.55 8.22 -8.83
CA LYS A 63 -7.83 7.64 -8.40
C LYS A 63 -8.14 7.90 -6.93
N HIS A 64 -7.12 7.86 -6.06
CA HIS A 64 -7.32 7.86 -4.61
C HIS A 64 -6.90 9.17 -3.94
N TRP A 65 -6.02 9.96 -4.57
CA TRP A 65 -5.53 11.24 -4.09
C TRP A 65 -5.55 12.28 -5.21
N PRO A 66 -6.74 12.75 -5.63
CA PRO A 66 -6.84 13.88 -6.55
C PRO A 66 -6.37 15.14 -5.83
N LEU A 67 -5.09 15.50 -5.99
CA LEU A 67 -4.45 16.64 -5.32
C LEU A 67 -4.94 18.01 -5.85
N GLU A 68 -5.73 18.01 -6.93
CA GLU A 68 -6.23 19.22 -7.60
C GLU A 68 -7.74 19.47 -7.35
N LYS A 69 -8.26 19.05 -6.19
CA LYS A 69 -9.63 19.41 -5.77
C LYS A 69 -9.63 20.51 -4.71
#